data_AF-A0A0R0B9A8-F1
#
_entry.id   AF-A0A0R0B9A8-F1
#
_cell.length_a   1.000
_cell.length_b   1.000
_cell.length_c   1.000
_cell.angle_alpha   90.00
_cell.angle_beta   90.00
_cell.angle_gamma   90.00
#
_symmetry.space_group_name_H-M   'P 1'
#
loop_
_entity.id
_entity.type
_entity.pdbx_description
1 polymer ?
#
loop_
_entity_poly.entity_id
_entity_poly.type
_entity_poly.pdbx_seq_one_letter_code
_entity_poly.pdbx_strand_id
1 'polypeptide(L)' 'GAARALLGIMAGRDKIISHVRVMDANGAQLASFEVESTNSTAWGTTGGLHQKHAEEIALRLKG' A
#
# COMPACT_ATOMS: atom_id res chain seq x y z
N GLY A 1 20.62 8.39 -22.77
CA GLY A 1 21.15 7.15 -22.17
C GLY A 1 20.79 7.06 -20.70
N ALA A 2 21.51 7.73 -19.81
CA ALA A 2 21.34 7.60 -18.36
C ALA A 2 20.05 8.23 -17.78
N ALA A 3 19.64 9.42 -18.22
CA ALA A 3 18.45 10.09 -17.70
C ALA A 3 17.13 9.34 -18.02
N ARG A 4 17.03 8.76 -19.22
CA ARG A 4 15.90 7.91 -19.63
C ARG A 4 15.91 6.58 -18.87
N ALA A 5 17.08 6.03 -18.57
CA ALA A 5 17.21 4.82 -17.74
C ALA A 5 16.78 5.09 -16.28
N LEU A 6 17.13 6.25 -15.70
CA LEU A 6 16.69 6.65 -14.36
C LEU A 6 15.17 6.89 -14.30
N LEU A 7 14.59 7.50 -15.34
CA LEU A 7 13.14 7.63 -15.49
C LEU A 7 12.45 6.27 -15.64
N GLY A 8 13.07 5.31 -16.35
CA GLY A 8 12.58 3.93 -16.45
C GLY A 8 12.63 3.18 -15.12
N ILE A 9 13.70 3.36 -14.32
CA ILE A 9 13.81 2.84 -12.96
C ILE A 9 12.75 3.46 -12.03
N MET A 10 12.41 4.74 -12.25
CA MET A 10 11.35 5.46 -11.53
C MET A 10 9.94 5.16 -12.03
N ALA A 11 9.77 4.52 -13.19
CA ALA A 11 8.47 4.16 -13.78
C ALA A 11 7.92 2.82 -13.26
N GLY A 12 8.74 2.02 -12.57
CA GLY A 12 8.34 0.81 -11.86
C GLY A 12 7.95 1.06 -10.40
N ARG A 13 7.21 2.14 -10.12
CA ARG A 13 6.67 2.38 -8.77
C ARG A 13 5.39 1.58 -8.61
N ASP A 14 5.50 0.41 -8.02
CA ASP A 14 4.34 -0.36 -7.61
C ASP A 14 3.57 0.43 -6.54
N LYS A 15 2.28 0.68 -6.80
CA LYS A 15 1.37 1.41 -5.91
C LYS A 15 0.16 0.54 -5.60
N ILE A 16 -0.17 0.44 -4.31
CA ILE A 16 -1.37 -0.24 -3.81
C ILE A 16 -2.20 0.78 -3.05
N ILE A 17 -3.48 0.87 -3.41
CA ILE A 17 -4.48 1.66 -2.68
C ILE A 17 -5.56 0.70 -2.20
N SER A 18 -5.87 0.74 -0.91
CA SER A 18 -6.92 -0.05 -0.29
C SER A 18 -7.90 0.85 0.45
N HIS A 19 -9.18 0.71 0.13
CA HIS A 19 -10.27 1.32 0.89
C HIS A 19 -10.81 0.29 1.88
N VAL A 20 -10.62 0.54 3.17
CA VAL A 20 -11.01 -0.37 4.25
C VAL A 20 -12.25 0.17 4.93
N ARG A 21 -13.29 -0.66 5.03
CA ARG A 21 -14.50 -0.40 5.80
C ARG A 21 -14.60 -1.39 6.95
N VAL A 22 -14.65 -0.90 8.18
CA VAL A 22 -14.86 -1.71 9.38
C VAL A 22 -16.35 -1.70 9.70
N MET A 23 -16.94 -2.89 9.85
CA MET A 23 -18.36 -3.06 10.16
C MET A 23 -18.51 -3.87 11.45
N ASP A 24 -19.57 -3.58 12.21
CA ASP A 24 -19.96 -4.39 13.35
C ASP A 24 -20.67 -5.69 12.90
N ALA A 25 -20.99 -6.58 13.84
CA ALA A 25 -21.69 -7.83 13.54
C ALA A 25 -23.11 -7.64 13.00
N ASN A 26 -23.70 -6.46 13.19
CA ASN A 26 -25.05 -6.10 12.72
C ASN A 26 -25.01 -5.40 11.34
N GLY A 27 -23.82 -5.22 10.75
CA GLY A 27 -23.64 -4.53 9.48
C GLY A 27 -23.59 -3.00 9.58
N ALA A 28 -23.52 -2.42 10.77
CA ALA A 28 -23.28 -0.99 10.95
C ALA A 28 -21.80 -0.66 10.72
N GLN A 29 -21.52 0.39 9.95
CA GLN A 29 -20.14 0.83 9.70
C GLN A 29 -19.57 1.54 10.94
N LEU A 30 -18.47 1.01 11.48
CA LEU A 30 -17.75 1.57 12.62
C LEU A 30 -16.67 2.56 12.17
N ALA A 31 -15.99 2.28 11.06
CA ALA A 31 -14.94 3.13 10.53
C ALA A 31 -14.74 2.93 9.02
N SER A 32 -14.11 3.90 8.37
CA SER A 32 -13.63 3.80 6.99
C SER A 32 -12.34 4.58 6.83
N PHE A 33 -11.34 3.99 6.19
CA PHE A 33 -10.07 4.65 5.92
C PHE A 33 -9.40 4.12 4.67
N GLU A 34 -8.47 4.91 4.14
CA GLU A 34 -7.69 4.56 2.94
C GLU A 34 -6.23 4.34 3.32
N VAL A 35 -5.67 3.22 2.86
CA VAL A 35 -4.23 2.92 2.98
C VAL A 35 -3.63 2.98 1.59
N GLU A 36 -2.61 3.82 1.44
CA GLU A 36 -1.81 3.91 0.23
C GLU A 36 -0.37 3.51 0.57
N SER A 37 0.17 2.51 -0.15
CA SER A 37 1.58 2.14 -0.05
C SER A 37 2.23 2.18 -1.42
N THR A 38 3.43 2.75 -1.49
CA THR A 38 4.22 2.86 -2.72
C THR A 38 5.60 2.27 -2.52
N ASN A 39 6.10 1.51 -3.49
CA ASN A 39 7.50 1.12 -3.54
C ASN A 39 8.27 2.15 -4.37
N SER A 40 9.01 3.04 -3.71
CA SER A 40 9.80 4.09 -4.38
C SER A 40 11.11 3.57 -4.98
N THR A 41 11.52 2.35 -4.59
CA THR A 41 12.77 1.72 -4.98
C THR A 41 12.48 0.45 -5.78
N ALA A 42 12.67 0.50 -7.11
CA ALA A 42 12.72 -0.70 -7.96
C ALA A 42 13.97 -1.58 -7.68
N TRP A 43 14.40 -1.68 -6.42
CA TRP A 43 15.51 -2.49 -5.96
C TRP A 43 15.16 -3.05 -4.58
N GLY A 44 14.58 -4.23 -4.58
CA GLY A 44 13.98 -4.85 -3.40
C GLY A 44 12.63 -5.43 -3.79
N THR A 45 12.61 -6.75 -3.94
CA THR A 45 11.48 -7.60 -4.36
C THR A 45 10.10 -7.06 -4.00
N THR A 46 9.22 -6.95 -5.01
CA THR A 46 7.79 -6.62 -4.92
C THR A 46 7.03 -7.39 -3.81
N GLY A 47 7.54 -8.54 -3.34
CA GLY A 47 6.97 -9.33 -2.25
C GLY A 47 6.87 -8.61 -0.90
N GLY A 48 7.77 -7.66 -0.59
CA GLY A 48 7.72 -6.92 0.68
C GLY A 48 6.63 -5.85 0.73
N LEU A 49 6.13 -5.38 -0.42
CA LEU A 49 5.16 -4.30 -0.50
C LEU A 49 3.79 -4.75 0.03
N HIS A 50 3.32 -5.93 -0.37
CA HIS A 50 2.04 -6.48 0.10
C HIS A 50 2.06 -6.78 1.60
N GLN A 51 3.16 -7.34 2.10
CA GLN A 51 3.31 -7.63 3.53
C GLN A 51 3.28 -6.34 4.35
N LYS A 52 4.10 -5.35 3.98
CA LYS A 52 4.11 -4.04 4.65
C LYS A 52 2.74 -3.34 4.58
N HIS A 53 2.07 -3.42 3.44
CA HIS A 53 0.73 -2.85 3.28
C HIS A 53 -0.30 -3.52 4.19
N ALA A 54 -0.26 -4.86 4.30
CA ALA A 54 -1.12 -5.60 5.22
C ALA A 54 -0.82 -5.26 6.70
N GLU A 55 0.44 -5.10 7.06
CA GLU A 55 0.87 -4.65 8.39
C GLU A 55 0.37 -3.23 8.71
N GLU A 56 0.41 -2.29 7.75
CA GLU A 56 -0.12 -0.93 7.90
C GLU A 56 -1.64 -0.93 8.12
N ILE A 57 -2.39 -1.76 7.38
CA ILE A 57 -3.82 -1.95 7.61
C ILE A 57 -4.06 -2.49 9.02
N ALA A 58 -3.33 -3.54 9.42
CA ALA A 58 -3.49 -4.17 10.74
C ALA A 58 -3.15 -3.21 11.89
N LEU A 59 -2.13 -2.36 11.73
CA LEU A 59 -1.78 -1.33 12.72
C LEU A 59 -2.92 -0.33 12.89
N ARG A 60 -3.50 0.16 11.79
CA ARG A 60 -4.65 1.09 11.85
C ARG A 60 -5.91 0.50 12.45
N LEU A 61 -6.07 -0.83 12.37
CA LEU A 61 -7.17 -1.54 13.02
C LEU A 61 -6.96 -1.75 14.52
N LYS A 62 -5.72 -1.70 15.02
CA LYS A 62 -5.41 -1.95 16.44
C LYS A 62 -5.64 -0.74 17.35
N GLY A 63 -5.67 0.47 16.80
CA GLY A 63 -5.82 1.72 17.57
C GLY A 63 -4.51 2.17 18.21
#